data_AF-A0A964P212-F1
#
_entry.id   AF-A0A964P212-F1
#
_cell.length_a   1.000
_cell.length_b   1.000
_cell.length_c   1.000
_cell.angle_alpha   90.00
_cell.angle_beta   90.00
_cell.angle_gamma   90.00
#
_symmetry.space_group_name_H-M   'P 1'
#
loop_
_entity.id
_entity.type
_entity.pdbx_description
1 polymer ?
#
loop_
_entity_poly.entity_id
_entity_poly.type
_entity_poly.pdbx_seq_one_letter_code
_entity_poly.pdbx_strand_id
1 'polypeptide(L)'
;MEKILTITNNKIEFLHFIKKSFPVFHNSNLFFRDVHYSVLGFLESKNIKTNYGDSEKIAHEVTKFYEKLHFFKKLDSNTWVINYPEFVQAKKVS
;
A
#
# COMPACT_ATOMS: atom_id res chain seq x y z
N MET A 1 -3.04 -14.28 10.21
CA MET A 1 -3.23 -13.06 11.02
C MET A 1 -1.93 -12.31 11.24
N GLU A 2 -0.84 -12.97 11.64
CA GLU A 2 0.47 -12.33 11.87
C GLU A 2 0.94 -11.42 10.73
N LYS A 3 0.93 -11.89 9.48
CA LYS A 3 1.34 -11.10 8.29
C LYS A 3 0.57 -9.78 8.12
N ILE A 4 -0.75 -9.81 8.36
CA ILE A 4 -1.59 -8.61 8.28
C ILE A 4 -1.18 -7.64 9.38
N LEU A 5 -1.01 -8.14 10.62
CA LEU A 5 -0.57 -7.33 11.76
C LEU A 5 0.81 -6.72 11.53
N THR A 6 1.75 -7.45 10.92
CA THR A 6 3.06 -6.89 10.54
C THR A 6 2.89 -5.66 9.66
N ILE A 7 2.00 -5.70 8.67
CA ILE A 7 1.78 -4.57 7.76
C ILE A 7 1.03 -3.44 8.48
N THR A 8 -0.05 -3.74 9.21
CA THR A 8 -0.89 -2.71 9.83
C THR A 8 -0.20 -2.01 11.01
N ASN A 9 0.64 -2.71 11.77
CA ASN A 9 1.47 -2.10 12.82
C ASN A 9 2.56 -1.20 12.23
N ASN A 10 3.05 -1.51 11.03
CA ASN A 10 4.06 -0.72 10.31
C ASN A 10 3.43 0.13 9.19
N LYS A 11 2.21 0.64 9.41
CA LYS A 11 1.39 1.26 8.35
C LYS A 11 2.09 2.39 7.56
N ILE A 12 2.84 3.26 8.23
CA ILE A 12 3.54 4.36 7.56
C ILE A 12 4.72 3.82 6.75
N GLU A 13 5.49 2.88 7.31
CA GLU A 13 6.59 2.22 6.61
C GLU A 13 6.10 1.52 5.35
N PHE A 14 4.95 0.84 5.41
CA PHE A 14 4.35 0.19 4.25
C PHE A 14 3.87 1.19 3.19
N LEU A 15 3.28 2.32 3.57
CA LEU A 15 2.94 3.39 2.61
C LEU A 15 4.19 3.89 1.88
N HIS A 16 5.27 4.15 2.61
CA HIS A 16 6.54 4.54 2.01
C HIS A 16 7.14 3.43 1.13
N PHE A 17 6.95 2.17 1.51
CA PHE A 17 7.35 1.03 0.69
C PHE A 17 6.62 1.00 -0.65
N ILE A 18 5.30 1.24 -0.67
CA ILE A 18 4.53 1.36 -1.92
C ILE A 18 5.10 2.50 -2.76
N LYS A 19 5.34 3.68 -2.17
CA LYS A 19 5.91 4.85 -2.86
C LYS A 19 7.32 4.62 -3.43
N LYS A 20 8.12 3.78 -2.78
CA LYS A 20 9.44 3.40 -3.28
C LYS A 20 9.34 2.40 -4.44
N SER A 21 8.33 1.53 -4.40
CA SER A 21 8.14 0.46 -5.38
C SER A 21 7.42 0.94 -6.65
N PHE A 22 6.54 1.95 -6.51
CA PHE A 22 5.70 2.49 -7.58
C PHE A 22 5.65 4.01 -7.50
N PRO A 23 5.50 4.73 -8.62
CA PRO A 23 5.46 6.19 -8.65
C PRO A 23 4.12 6.74 -8.14
N VAL A 24 3.78 6.45 -6.88
CA VAL A 24 2.56 6.96 -6.24
C VAL A 24 2.82 8.28 -5.53
N PHE A 25 1.86 9.19 -5.66
CA PHE A 25 1.89 10.52 -5.06
C PHE A 25 0.51 10.88 -4.52
N HIS A 26 0.39 11.97 -3.78
CA HIS A 26 -0.91 12.40 -3.28
C HIS A 26 -1.89 12.62 -4.45
N ASN A 27 -3.09 12.03 -4.34
CA ASN A 27 -4.14 11.97 -5.35
C ASN A 27 -3.82 11.16 -6.62
N SER A 28 -2.74 10.38 -6.65
CA SER A 28 -2.52 9.42 -7.75
C SER A 28 -3.40 8.18 -7.57
N ASN A 29 -3.66 7.49 -8.68
CA ASN A 29 -4.26 6.17 -8.64
C ASN A 29 -3.26 5.15 -8.03
N LEU A 30 -3.80 4.17 -7.35
CA LEU A 30 -3.13 2.99 -6.81
C LEU A 30 -3.97 1.78 -7.23
N PHE A 31 -3.36 0.87 -8.00
CA PHE A 31 -4.04 -0.34 -8.44
C PHE A 31 -3.83 -1.47 -7.41
N PHE A 32 -4.79 -2.39 -7.35
CA PHE A 32 -4.71 -3.55 -6.45
C PHE A 32 -3.43 -4.36 -6.65
N ARG A 33 -2.98 -4.49 -7.90
CA ARG A 33 -1.74 -5.18 -8.25
C ARG A 33 -0.51 -4.53 -7.63
N ASP A 34 -0.47 -3.21 -7.57
CA ASP A 34 0.63 -2.46 -6.93
C ASP A 34 0.66 -2.75 -5.43
N VAL A 35 -0.52 -2.81 -4.79
CA VAL A 35 -0.65 -3.20 -3.38
C VAL A 35 -0.21 -4.64 -3.18
N HIS A 36 -0.66 -5.57 -4.03
CA HIS A 36 -0.33 -6.98 -3.93
C HIS A 36 1.18 -7.24 -4.01
N TYR A 37 1.86 -6.66 -5.00
CA TYR A 37 3.31 -6.75 -5.10
C TYR A 37 4.02 -6.03 -3.95
N SER A 38 3.47 -4.92 -3.45
CA SER A 38 4.00 -4.25 -2.26
C SER A 38 3.88 -5.13 -1.01
N VAL A 39 2.77 -5.86 -0.84
CA VAL A 39 2.60 -6.83 0.26
C VAL A 39 3.65 -7.93 0.18
N LEU A 40 3.86 -8.51 -1.01
CA LEU A 40 4.90 -9.51 -1.23
C LEU A 40 6.28 -8.98 -0.84
N GLY A 41 6.71 -7.89 -1.45
CA GLY A 41 8.04 -7.32 -1.22
C GLY A 41 8.25 -6.82 0.21
N PHE A 42 7.21 -6.26 0.84
CA PHE A 42 7.31 -5.78 2.22
C PHE A 42 7.49 -6.94 3.20
N LEU A 43 6.69 -8.02 3.07
CA LEU A 43 6.83 -9.19 3.93
C LEU A 43 8.19 -9.87 3.71
N GLU A 44 8.65 -9.97 2.47
CA GLU A 44 9.99 -10.46 2.15
C GLU A 44 11.08 -9.62 2.79
N SER A 45 10.97 -8.28 2.77
CA SER A 45 11.92 -7.37 3.43
C SER A 45 11.97 -7.54 4.95
N LYS A 46 10.93 -8.13 5.55
CA LYS A 46 10.84 -8.49 6.98
C LYS A 46 11.22 -9.96 7.23
N ASN A 47 11.77 -10.67 6.25
CA ASN A 47 12.09 -12.10 6.28
C ASN A 47 10.86 -13.02 6.51
N ILE A 48 9.66 -12.55 6.17
CA ILE A 48 8.41 -13.31 6.31
C ILE A 48 8.01 -13.88 4.94
N LYS A 49 8.12 -15.20 4.78
CA LYS A 49 7.75 -15.87 3.52
C LYS A 49 6.24 -15.83 3.28
N THR A 50 5.85 -15.51 2.05
CA THR A 50 4.46 -15.61 1.61
C THR A 50 4.41 -16.05 0.15
N ASN A 51 3.34 -16.75 -0.25
CA ASN A 51 3.11 -17.09 -1.64
C ASN A 51 2.14 -16.09 -2.29
N TYR A 52 1.96 -16.20 -3.61
CA TYR A 52 1.11 -15.31 -4.39
C TYR A 52 -0.36 -15.32 -3.93
N GLY A 53 -0.96 -16.49 -3.71
CA GLY A 53 -2.37 -16.60 -3.33
C GLY A 53 -2.65 -16.07 -1.91
N ASP A 54 -1.73 -16.30 -0.97
CA ASP A 54 -1.86 -15.78 0.39
C ASP A 54 -1.67 -14.25 0.41
N SER A 55 -0.70 -13.74 -0.35
CA SER A 55 -0.45 -12.29 -0.43
C SER A 55 -1.60 -11.53 -1.09
N GLU A 56 -2.33 -12.15 -2.02
CA GLU A 56 -3.54 -11.56 -2.61
C GLU A 56 -4.65 -11.38 -1.55
N LYS A 57 -4.91 -12.41 -0.76
CA LYS A 57 -5.86 -12.34 0.37
C LYS A 57 -5.44 -11.30 1.39
N ILE A 58 -4.15 -11.23 1.71
CA ILE A 58 -3.59 -10.22 2.62
C ILE A 58 -3.76 -8.82 2.02
N ALA A 59 -3.51 -8.64 0.72
CA ALA A 59 -3.66 -7.36 0.04
C ALA A 59 -5.12 -6.85 0.14
N HIS A 60 -6.12 -7.72 -0.01
CA HIS A 60 -7.52 -7.33 0.19
C HIS A 60 -7.82 -6.84 1.62
N GLU A 61 -7.25 -7.48 2.64
CA GLU A 61 -7.44 -7.03 4.02
C GLU A 61 -6.66 -5.75 4.32
N VAL A 62 -5.48 -5.61 3.72
CA VAL A 62 -4.65 -4.40 3.81
C VAL A 62 -5.34 -3.22 3.16
N THR A 63 -5.90 -3.34 1.95
CA THR A 63 -6.61 -2.22 1.30
C THR A 63 -7.81 -1.77 2.13
N LYS A 64 -8.62 -2.70 2.67
CA LYS A 64 -9.72 -2.38 3.59
C LYS A 64 -9.24 -1.63 4.84
N PHE A 65 -8.08 -2.00 5.39
CA PHE A 65 -7.50 -1.30 6.53
C PHE A 65 -7.13 0.14 6.18
N TYR A 66 -6.44 0.36 5.06
CA TYR A 66 -6.06 1.71 4.60
C TYR A 66 -7.27 2.56 4.16
N GLU A 67 -8.33 1.95 3.64
CA GLU A 67 -9.62 2.61 3.39
C GLU A 67 -10.23 3.15 4.69
N LYS A 68 -10.26 2.33 5.75
CA LYS A 68 -10.77 2.74 7.08
C LYS A 68 -9.97 3.87 7.71
N LEU A 69 -8.67 3.94 7.42
CA LEU A 69 -7.80 5.04 7.85
C LEU A 69 -7.87 6.27 6.95
N HIS A 70 -8.69 6.25 5.90
CA HIS A 70 -8.80 7.30 4.89
C HIS A 70 -7.51 7.60 4.11
N PHE A 71 -6.51 6.71 4.16
CA PHE A 71 -5.30 6.82 3.35
C PHE A 71 -5.52 6.36 1.92
N PHE A 72 -6.41 5.39 1.70
CA PHE A 72 -6.87 4.99 0.37
C PHE A 72 -8.33 5.41 0.19
N LYS A 73 -8.62 6.22 -0.83
CA LYS A 73 -9.99 6.54 -1.21
C LYS A 73 -10.40 5.63 -2.36
N LYS A 74 -11.36 4.73 -2.10
CA LYS A 74 -11.83 3.78 -3.11
C LYS A 74 -12.40 4.49 -4.34
N LEU A 75 -11.96 4.06 -5.53
CA LEU A 75 -12.47 4.52 -6.82
C LEU A 75 -13.35 3.45 -7.46
N ASP A 76 -12.86 2.21 -7.50
CA ASP A 76 -13.60 1.05 -8.01
C ASP A 76 -13.26 -0.23 -7.21
N SER A 77 -13.54 -1.42 -7.74
CA SER A 77 -13.27 -2.70 -7.07
C SER A 77 -11.78 -3.02 -6.90
N ASN A 78 -10.91 -2.47 -7.75
CA ASN A 78 -9.47 -2.77 -7.82
C ASN A 78 -8.58 -1.52 -7.85
N THR A 79 -9.15 -0.33 -7.70
CA THR A 79 -8.43 0.95 -7.79
C THR A 79 -8.81 1.87 -6.64
N TRP A 80 -7.79 2.54 -6.11
CA TRP A 80 -7.90 3.56 -5.09
C TRP A 80 -7.16 4.83 -5.52
N VAL A 81 -7.47 5.93 -4.85
CA VAL A 81 -6.71 7.17 -4.89
C VAL A 81 -5.93 7.28 -3.58
N ILE A 82 -4.63 7.55 -3.66
CA ILE A 82 -3.80 7.82 -2.48
C ILE A 82 -4.22 9.15 -1.87
N ASN A 83 -4.74 9.11 -0.65
CA ASN A 83 -5.10 10.28 0.14
C ASN A 83 -4.13 10.46 1.31
N TYR A 84 -2.86 10.72 0.99
CA TYR A 84 -1.82 11.00 1.99
C TYR A 84 -1.02 12.26 1.62
N PRO A 85 -1.25 13.40 2.31
CA PRO A 85 -0.63 14.69 1.96
C PRO A 85 0.90 14.72 1.99
N GLU A 86 1.56 13.88 2.78
CA GLU A 86 3.03 13.77 2.78
C GLU A 86 3.60 13.24 1.45
N PHE A 87 2.73 12.72 0.58
CA PHE A 87 3.11 12.31 -0.77
C PHE A 87 2.94 13.42 -1.81
N VAL A 88 2.62 14.65 -1.40
CA VAL A 88 2.70 15.82 -2.27
C VAL A 88 4.15 15.99 -2.70
N GLN A 89 4.42 15.93 -4.01
CA GLN A 89 5.73 16.30 -4.53
C GLN A 89 5.91 17.80 -4.28
N ALA A 90 7.00 18.19 -3.62
CA ALA A 90 7.37 19.60 -3.56
C ALA A 90 7.45 20.12 -5.00
N LYS A 91 6.69 21.19 -5.32
CA LYS A 91 6.86 21.88 -6.61
C LYS A 91 8.33 22.24 -6.71
N LYS A 92 9.04 21.66 -7.68
CA LYS A 92 10.32 22.22 -8.09
C LYS A 92 10.01 23.61 -8.62
N VAL A 93 10.36 24.64 -7.86
CA VAL A 93 10.44 26.00 -8.36
C VAL A 93 11.66 26.00 -9.28
N SER A 94 11.41 25.81 -10.57
CA SER A 94 12.37 26.04 -11.65
C SER A 94 12.46 27.53 -11.94
#